data_AF-A0A496DXC7-F1
#
_entry.id   AF-A0A496DXC7-F1
#
_cell.length_a   1.000
_cell.length_b   1.000
_cell.length_c   1.000
_cell.angle_alpha   90.00
_cell.angle_beta   90.00
_cell.angle_gamma   90.00
#
_symmetry.space_group_name_H-M   'P 1'
#
loop_
_entity.id
_entity.type
_entity.pdbx_description
1 polymer ?
#
loop_
_entity_poly.entity_id
_entity_poly.type
_entity_poly.pdbx_seq_one_letter_code
_entity_poly.pdbx_strand_id
1 'polypeptide(L)'
;MDKVKRFFELKELWKKSPENDRPTIDRQITDLLDSMDEKETELLTAGVQNDFENIHKEITDIKEQLTIRERLSPVLPYLSVSNLAKDYFGKSSSWFYQRLNGNSVHGKICKFTQEELAILDMALKDISRRITKLNLV
;
A
#
# COMPACT_ATOMS: atom_id res chain seq x y z
N MET A 1 33.09 -11.05 2.58
CA MET A 1 31.87 -10.28 2.89
C MET A 1 30.90 -10.58 1.77
N ASP A 2 29.64 -10.89 2.06
CA ASP A 2 28.64 -11.13 1.02
C ASP A 2 28.36 -9.81 0.27
N LYS A 3 28.87 -9.71 -0.97
CA LYS A 3 28.77 -8.48 -1.78
C LYS A 3 27.33 -8.17 -2.19
N VAL A 4 26.51 -9.20 -2.40
CA VAL A 4 25.08 -9.04 -2.71
C VAL A 4 24.36 -8.44 -1.50
N LYS A 5 24.60 -8.96 -0.30
CA LYS A 5 24.08 -8.38 0.93
C LYS A 5 24.55 -6.93 1.12
N ARG A 6 25.82 -6.65 0.85
CA ARG A 6 26.40 -5.31 0.97
C ARG A 6 25.73 -4.31 0.03
N PHE A 7 25.38 -4.71 -1.18
CA PHE A 7 24.64 -3.86 -2.13
C PHE A 7 23.30 -3.40 -1.54
N PHE A 8 22.51 -4.32 -0.97
CA PHE A 8 21.22 -3.96 -0.37
C PHE A 8 21.37 -3.08 0.87
N GLU A 9 22.43 -3.26 1.67
CA GLU A 9 22.74 -2.34 2.78
C GLU A 9 23.06 -0.93 2.29
N LEU A 10 23.88 -0.79 1.25
CA LEU A 10 24.22 0.51 0.64
C LEU A 10 23.00 1.17 0.01
N LYS A 11 22.14 0.41 -0.64
CA LYS A 11 20.85 0.89 -1.17
C LYS A 11 19.96 1.44 -0.06
N GLU A 12 19.82 0.72 1.06
CA GLU A 12 19.01 1.18 2.19
C GLU A 12 19.62 2.41 2.87
N LEU A 13 20.94 2.50 2.92
CA LEU A 13 21.64 3.70 3.39
C LEU A 13 21.36 4.88 2.46
N TRP A 14 21.48 4.69 1.14
CA TRP A 14 21.22 5.71 0.13
C TRP A 14 19.81 6.30 0.25
N LYS A 15 18.79 5.45 0.48
CA LYS A 15 17.40 5.88 0.68
C LYS A 15 17.21 6.76 1.92
N LYS A 16 17.97 6.52 2.99
CA LYS A 16 17.86 7.22 4.28
C LYS A 16 18.77 8.44 4.38
N SER A 17 19.77 8.54 3.52
CA SER A 17 20.75 9.61 3.52
C SER A 17 20.24 10.89 2.83
N PRO A 18 20.63 12.07 3.36
CA PRO A 18 20.39 13.35 2.71
C PRO A 18 21.19 13.46 1.40
N GLU A 19 20.75 14.32 0.49
CA GLU A 19 21.28 14.39 -0.88
C GLU A 19 22.79 14.66 -0.95
N ASN A 20 23.33 15.44 -0.01
CA ASN A 20 24.75 15.74 0.10
C ASN A 20 25.62 14.52 0.44
N ASP A 21 25.06 13.49 1.08
CA ASP A 21 25.79 12.29 1.50
C ASP A 21 25.72 11.16 0.46
N ARG A 22 24.76 11.24 -0.49
CA ARG A 22 24.53 10.23 -1.53
C ARG A 22 25.73 10.00 -2.47
N PRO A 23 26.50 11.02 -2.91
CA PRO A 23 27.64 10.78 -3.79
C PRO A 23 28.70 9.83 -3.21
N THR A 24 28.87 9.86 -1.89
CA THR A 24 29.80 8.95 -1.18
C THR A 24 29.29 7.51 -1.20
N ILE A 25 27.98 7.32 -1.16
CA ILE A 25 27.34 6.01 -1.22
C ILE A 25 27.34 5.49 -2.67
N ASP A 26 27.08 6.36 -3.64
CA ASP A 26 27.14 6.04 -5.07
C ASP A 26 28.53 5.52 -5.46
N ARG A 27 29.58 6.15 -4.93
CA ARG A 27 30.95 5.68 -5.11
C ARG A 27 31.18 4.30 -4.51
N GLN A 28 30.70 4.04 -3.29
CA GLN A 28 30.80 2.72 -2.66
C GLN A 28 30.02 1.64 -3.43
N ILE A 29 28.88 1.99 -4.01
CA ILE A 29 28.11 1.08 -4.86
C ILE A 29 28.91 0.77 -6.13
N THR A 30 29.48 1.79 -6.78
CA THR A 30 30.29 1.62 -7.99
C THR A 30 31.50 0.72 -7.72
N ASP A 31 32.29 1.05 -6.69
CA ASP A 31 33.47 0.26 -6.29
C ASP A 31 33.08 -1.19 -5.93
N LEU A 32 31.91 -1.39 -5.31
CA LEU A 32 31.39 -2.72 -5.00
C LEU A 32 31.08 -3.49 -6.28
N LEU A 33 30.32 -2.91 -7.21
CA LEU A 33 29.92 -3.54 -8.48
C LEU A 33 31.13 -3.89 -9.34
N ASP A 34 32.11 -2.99 -9.46
CA ASP A 34 33.35 -3.22 -10.22
C ASP A 34 34.19 -4.37 -9.65
N SER A 35 34.01 -4.68 -8.36
CA SER A 35 34.72 -5.78 -7.69
C SER A 35 34.02 -7.13 -7.78
N MET A 36 32.80 -7.21 -8.32
CA MET A 36 32.00 -8.45 -8.36
C MET A 36 32.45 -9.41 -9.45
N ASP A 37 32.42 -10.70 -9.17
CA ASP A 37 32.56 -11.73 -10.19
C ASP A 37 31.22 -12.02 -10.90
N GLU A 38 31.25 -12.86 -11.94
CA GLU A 38 30.08 -13.20 -12.75
C GLU A 38 28.96 -13.84 -11.91
N LYS A 39 29.30 -14.77 -11.01
CA LYS A 39 28.33 -15.46 -10.16
C LYS A 39 27.69 -14.51 -9.15
N GLU A 40 28.48 -13.63 -8.55
CA GLU A 40 28.00 -12.59 -7.66
C GLU A 40 27.07 -11.61 -8.41
N THR A 41 27.40 -11.28 -9.66
CA THR A 41 26.60 -10.40 -10.53
C THR A 41 25.25 -11.03 -10.89
N GLU A 42 25.22 -12.33 -11.19
CA GLU A 42 23.98 -13.08 -11.43
C GLU A 42 23.09 -13.09 -10.18
N LEU A 43 23.67 -13.38 -9.01
CA LEU A 43 22.92 -13.38 -7.74
C LEU A 43 22.36 -12.00 -7.40
N LEU A 44 23.14 -10.94 -7.65
CA LEU A 44 22.66 -9.57 -7.47
C LEU A 44 21.52 -9.24 -8.44
N THR A 45 21.64 -9.64 -9.70
CA THR A 45 20.61 -9.42 -10.72
C THR A 45 19.29 -10.08 -10.32
N ALA A 46 19.35 -11.34 -9.87
CA ALA A 46 18.17 -12.06 -9.35
C ALA A 46 17.58 -11.36 -8.11
N GLY A 47 18.44 -10.89 -7.20
CA GLY A 47 18.00 -10.14 -6.01
C GLY A 47 17.31 -8.82 -6.36
N VAL A 48 17.86 -8.06 -7.31
CA VAL A 48 17.29 -6.79 -7.80
C VAL A 48 15.96 -7.03 -8.50
N GLN A 49 15.84 -8.09 -9.30
CA GLN A 49 14.59 -8.47 -9.96
C GLN A 49 13.50 -8.78 -8.92
N ASN A 50 13.81 -9.59 -7.90
CA ASN A 50 12.87 -9.91 -6.83
C ASN A 50 12.48 -8.65 -6.02
N ASP A 51 13.43 -7.75 -5.75
CA ASP A 51 13.14 -6.47 -5.10
C ASP A 51 12.20 -5.59 -5.93
N PHE A 52 12.39 -5.55 -7.26
CA PHE A 52 11.51 -4.84 -8.19
C PHE A 52 10.09 -5.43 -8.23
N GLU A 53 9.98 -6.75 -8.23
CA GLU A 53 8.68 -7.44 -8.14
C GLU A 53 7.94 -7.12 -6.84
N ASN A 54 8.66 -7.09 -5.71
CA ASN A 54 8.11 -6.69 -4.42
C ASN A 54 7.61 -5.23 -4.44
N ILE A 55 8.40 -4.31 -5.00
CA ILE A 55 7.99 -2.90 -5.17
C ILE A 55 6.75 -2.80 -6.05
N HIS A 56 6.68 -3.55 -7.16
CA HIS A 56 5.51 -3.54 -8.04
C HIS A 56 4.25 -4.04 -7.34
N LYS A 57 4.38 -5.07 -6.51
CA LYS A 57 3.28 -5.56 -5.68
C LYS A 57 2.81 -4.51 -4.69
N GLU A 58 3.74 -3.89 -3.95
CA GLU A 58 3.42 -2.80 -3.02
C GLU A 58 2.74 -1.61 -3.72
N ILE A 59 3.22 -1.21 -4.91
CA ILE A 59 2.60 -0.14 -5.72
C ILE A 59 1.20 -0.54 -6.17
N THR A 60 0.99 -1.79 -6.59
CA THR A 60 -0.33 -2.29 -6.99
C THR A 60 -1.30 -2.23 -5.82
N ASP A 61 -0.87 -2.69 -4.65
CA ASP A 61 -1.68 -2.65 -3.44
C ASP A 61 -1.95 -1.21 -2.96
N ILE A 62 -1.06 -0.24 -3.23
CA ILE A 62 -1.28 1.19 -2.96
C ILE A 62 -2.27 1.79 -3.96
N LYS A 63 -2.14 1.46 -5.25
CA LYS A 63 -3.07 1.89 -6.30
C LYS A 63 -4.48 1.39 -6.03
N GLU A 64 -4.64 0.13 -5.64
CA GLU A 64 -5.96 -0.42 -5.28
C GLU A 64 -6.62 0.36 -4.12
N GLN A 65 -5.86 0.79 -3.11
CA GLN A 65 -6.42 1.57 -2.01
C GLN A 65 -6.85 2.98 -2.40
N LEU A 66 -6.04 3.69 -3.18
CA LEU A 66 -6.40 5.01 -3.69
C LEU A 66 -7.70 4.93 -4.50
N THR A 67 -7.92 3.83 -5.23
CA THR A 67 -9.17 3.65 -6.00
C THR A 67 -10.42 3.50 -5.15
N ILE A 68 -10.38 2.95 -3.92
CA ILE A 68 -11.62 2.72 -3.15
C ILE A 68 -12.21 4.05 -2.67
N ARG A 69 -11.38 4.94 -2.12
CA ARG A 69 -11.83 6.26 -1.68
C ARG A 69 -12.33 7.10 -2.85
N GLU A 70 -11.62 7.07 -3.97
CA GLU A 70 -12.03 7.77 -5.19
C GLU A 70 -13.37 7.25 -5.73
N ARG A 71 -13.55 5.92 -5.79
CA ARG A 71 -14.82 5.28 -6.20
C ARG A 71 -15.98 5.62 -5.27
N LEU A 72 -15.72 5.74 -3.96
CA LEU A 72 -16.73 6.11 -2.98
C LEU A 72 -16.98 7.63 -2.89
N SER A 73 -16.03 8.46 -3.33
CA SER A 73 -16.11 9.93 -3.24
C SER A 73 -17.43 10.54 -3.74
N PRO A 74 -18.05 10.07 -4.85
CA PRO A 74 -19.31 10.62 -5.32
C PRO A 74 -20.49 10.39 -4.37
N VAL A 75 -20.44 9.33 -3.55
CA VAL A 75 -21.55 8.94 -2.67
C VAL A 75 -21.27 9.21 -1.19
N LEU A 76 -20.00 9.32 -0.79
CA LEU A 76 -19.58 9.53 0.60
C LEU A 76 -20.31 10.68 1.33
N PRO A 77 -20.55 11.86 0.71
CA PRO A 77 -21.26 12.95 1.38
C PRO A 77 -22.70 12.61 1.80
N TYR A 78 -23.32 11.65 1.12
CA TYR A 78 -24.70 11.22 1.38
C TYR A 78 -24.78 9.99 2.31
N LEU A 79 -23.64 9.37 2.61
CA LEU A 79 -23.57 8.17 3.41
C LEU A 79 -23.19 8.50 4.85
N SER A 80 -23.98 8.01 5.80
CA SER A 80 -23.56 7.99 7.21
C SER A 80 -22.49 6.91 7.41
N VAL A 81 -21.20 7.30 7.33
CA VAL A 81 -20.07 6.39 7.55
C VAL A 81 -20.14 5.74 8.94
N SER A 82 -20.64 6.44 9.95
CA SER A 82 -20.83 5.90 11.29
C SER A 82 -21.83 4.75 11.32
N ASN A 83 -22.97 4.89 10.65
CA ASN A 83 -23.97 3.82 10.56
C ASN A 83 -23.46 2.68 9.66
N LEU A 84 -22.80 3.00 8.55
CA LEU A 84 -22.19 2.00 7.68
C LEU A 84 -21.21 1.10 8.46
N ALA A 85 -20.29 1.70 9.21
CA ALA A 85 -19.30 0.99 10.01
C ALA A 85 -19.96 0.14 11.13
N LYS A 86 -20.97 0.69 11.81
CA LYS A 86 -21.65 0.00 12.89
C LYS A 86 -22.52 -1.15 12.39
N ASP A 87 -23.38 -0.88 11.41
CA ASP A 87 -24.47 -1.77 11.02
C ASP A 87 -24.00 -2.92 10.12
N TYR A 88 -22.97 -2.68 9.28
CA TYR A 88 -22.47 -3.70 8.34
C TYR A 88 -21.14 -4.33 8.78
N PHE A 89 -20.31 -3.62 9.56
CA PHE A 89 -19.00 -4.15 9.99
C PHE A 89 -18.92 -4.45 11.49
N GLY A 90 -19.83 -3.91 12.31
CA GLY A 90 -19.72 -3.98 13.77
C GLY A 90 -18.51 -3.22 14.31
N LYS A 91 -18.09 -2.14 13.63
CA LYS A 91 -16.88 -1.36 13.93
C LYS A 91 -17.17 0.12 14.13
N SER A 92 -16.18 0.85 14.62
CA SER A 92 -16.28 2.31 14.78
C SER A 92 -16.10 3.05 13.45
N SER A 93 -16.60 4.28 13.37
CA SER A 93 -16.37 5.15 12.19
C SER A 93 -14.88 5.41 11.95
N SER A 94 -14.10 5.52 13.03
CA SER A 94 -12.64 5.69 12.96
C SER A 94 -11.96 4.50 12.27
N TRP A 95 -12.35 3.28 12.62
CA TRP A 95 -11.86 2.05 11.97
C TRP A 95 -12.13 2.05 10.45
N PHE A 96 -13.30 2.55 10.04
CA PHE A 96 -13.67 2.63 8.63
C PHE A 96 -12.83 3.67 7.89
N TYR A 97 -12.67 4.87 8.46
CA TYR A 97 -11.83 5.91 7.87
C TYR A 97 -10.35 5.53 7.79
N GLN A 98 -9.83 4.78 8.76
CA GLN A 98 -8.46 4.26 8.71
C GLN A 98 -8.24 3.39 7.48
N ARG A 99 -9.20 2.52 7.14
CA ARG A 99 -9.13 1.65 5.95
C ARG A 99 -9.41 2.40 4.66
N LEU A 100 -10.39 3.29 4.67
CA LEU A 100 -10.77 4.11 3.52
C LEU A 100 -9.61 5.01 3.07
N ASN A 101 -8.85 5.56 4.01
CA ASN A 101 -7.76 6.49 3.72
C ASN A 101 -6.39 5.81 3.62
N GLY A 102 -6.31 4.50 3.91
CA GLY A 102 -5.02 3.80 3.99
C GLY A 102 -4.11 4.32 5.11
N ASN A 103 -4.69 4.74 6.24
CA ASN A 103 -3.90 5.23 7.37
C ASN A 103 -3.03 4.10 7.94
N SER A 104 -1.82 4.46 8.39
CA SER A 104 -0.95 3.53 9.12
C SER A 104 -1.32 3.47 10.59
N VAL A 105 -1.54 2.26 11.12
CA VAL A 105 -1.79 2.00 12.55
C VAL A 105 -0.74 1.00 13.01
N HIS A 106 0.07 1.37 14.00
CA HIS A 106 1.22 0.59 14.48
C HIS A 106 2.19 0.15 13.35
N GLY A 107 2.44 1.03 12.38
CA GLY A 107 3.35 0.76 11.27
C GLY A 107 2.78 -0.12 10.16
N LYS A 108 1.51 -0.56 10.26
CA LYS A 108 0.82 -1.33 9.23
C LYS A 108 -0.25 -0.47 8.57
N ILE A 109 -0.23 -0.41 7.24
CA ILE A 109 -1.28 0.24 6.45
C ILE A 109 -2.57 -0.54 6.65
N CYS A 110 -3.61 0.13 7.15
CA CYS A 110 -4.93 -0.46 7.26
C CYS A 110 -5.60 -0.49 5.88
N LYS A 111 -5.97 -1.68 5.41
CA LYS A 111 -6.69 -1.88 4.15
C LYS A 111 -7.99 -2.62 4.43
N PHE A 112 -8.98 -2.44 3.57
CA PHE A 112 -10.08 -3.39 3.52
C PHE A 112 -9.55 -4.73 3.02
N THR A 113 -9.93 -5.83 3.68
CA THR A 113 -9.74 -7.17 3.09
C THR A 113 -10.73 -7.40 1.95
N GLN A 114 -10.54 -8.47 1.18
CA GLN A 114 -11.48 -8.82 0.11
C GLN A 114 -12.89 -9.11 0.65
N GLU A 115 -12.98 -9.74 1.82
CA GLU A 115 -14.23 -10.00 2.51
C GLU A 115 -14.87 -8.69 2.99
N GLU A 116 -14.09 -7.77 3.54
CA GLU A 116 -14.58 -6.46 3.96
C GLU A 116 -15.05 -5.62 2.75
N LEU A 117 -14.40 -5.75 1.59
CA LEU A 117 -14.85 -5.14 0.33
C LEU A 117 -16.18 -5.74 -0.16
N ALA A 118 -16.36 -7.04 -0.03
CA ALA A 118 -17.62 -7.70 -0.36
C ALA A 118 -18.78 -7.24 0.57
N ILE A 119 -18.49 -7.05 1.86
CA ILE A 119 -19.45 -6.47 2.82
C ILE A 119 -19.78 -5.03 2.43
N LEU A 120 -18.79 -4.24 2.04
CA LEU A 120 -18.99 -2.85 1.60
C LEU A 120 -19.90 -2.78 0.35
N ASP A 121 -19.65 -3.60 -0.66
CA ASP A 121 -20.49 -3.68 -1.86
C ASP A 121 -21.93 -4.08 -1.52
N MET A 122 -22.10 -5.08 -0.65
CA MET A 122 -23.42 -5.50 -0.17
C MET A 122 -24.13 -4.37 0.60
N ALA A 123 -23.41 -3.64 1.44
CA ALA A 123 -23.96 -2.51 2.21
C ALA A 123 -24.47 -1.39 1.30
N LEU A 124 -23.68 -1.00 0.29
CA LEU A 124 -24.08 0.03 -0.67
C LEU A 124 -25.31 -0.38 -1.48
N LYS A 125 -25.38 -1.64 -1.92
CA LYS A 125 -26.55 -2.20 -2.62
C LYS A 125 -27.80 -2.22 -1.73
N ASP A 126 -27.63 -2.58 -0.45
CA ASP A 126 -28.75 -2.58 0.50
C ASP A 126 -29.26 -1.15 0.78
N ILE A 127 -28.35 -0.19 0.98
CA ILE A 127 -28.71 1.23 1.15
C ILE A 127 -29.45 1.74 -0.10
N SER A 128 -28.93 1.47 -1.29
CA SER A 128 -29.60 1.83 -2.55
C SER A 128 -31.02 1.25 -2.61
N ARG A 129 -31.18 -0.04 -2.29
CA ARG A 129 -32.50 -0.69 -2.29
C ARG A 129 -33.44 -0.07 -1.27
N ARG A 130 -32.96 0.26 -0.07
CA ARG A 130 -33.77 0.93 0.96
C ARG A 130 -34.27 2.29 0.48
N ILE A 131 -33.39 3.09 -0.13
CA ILE A 131 -33.74 4.39 -0.72
C ILE A 131 -34.81 4.21 -1.81
N THR A 132 -34.62 3.28 -2.75
CA THR A 132 -35.59 3.04 -3.84
C THR A 132 -36.95 2.53 -3.36
N LYS A 133 -36.99 1.82 -2.21
CA LYS A 133 -38.24 1.33 -1.62
C LYS A 133 -39.04 2.39 -0.86
N LEU A 134 -38.46 3.56 -0.60
CA LEU A 134 -39.19 4.64 0.05
C LEU A 134 -40.27 5.14 -0.91
N ASN A 135 -41.54 4.92 -0.55
CA ASN A 135 -42.65 5.57 -1.21
C ASN A 135 -43.15 6.72 -0.33
N LEU A 136 -42.79 7.93 -0.70
CA LEU A 136 -43.12 9.14 0.08
C LEU A 136 -44.35 9.88 -0.45
N VAL A 137 -44.89 9.44 -1.60
CA VAL A 137 -46.10 9.98 -2.25
C VAL A 137 -46.89 8.83 -2.87
#